data_AF-A0A6A1WS86-F1
#
_entry.id   AF-A0A6A1WS86-F1
#
_cell.length_a   1.000
_cell.length_b   1.000
_cell.length_c   1.000
_cell.angle_alpha   90.00
_cell.angle_beta   90.00
_cell.angle_gamma   90.00
#
_symmetry.space_group_name_H-M   'P 1'
#
loop_
_entity.id
_entity.type
_entity.pdbx_description
1 polymer ?
#
loop_
_entity_poly.entity_id
_entity_poly.type
_entity_poly.pdbx_seq_one_letter_code
_entity_poly.pdbx_strand_id
1 'polypeptide(L)'
;CIVSTCSGSITFHVVNIRTDIEFVFFTGEFATPCILTTTSPLSFANPNMPLYGHLSSVDSSETSMRLTWVSGDDAPQQVQYGDGMSQTSVVTTFTQADMCSEFLRPMTVYVFASLDKRNNFRSTSSPAADFWWHDPGFIHTAVMTGLQPSSIFSYSYGRYSPCGSLLMHPIIKVLHIESIDLDNEFD
;
A
#
# COMPACT_ATOMS: atom_id res chain seq x y z
N CYS A 1 6.98 36.33 -4.47
CA CYS A 1 7.43 37.00 -3.23
C CYS A 1 8.94 37.05 -3.23
N ILE A 2 9.55 38.03 -2.57
CA ILE A 2 11.01 38.14 -2.43
C ILE A 2 11.29 38.18 -0.95
N VAL A 3 12.05 37.20 -0.45
CA VAL A 3 12.37 37.05 0.98
C VAL A 3 13.88 36.90 1.10
N SER A 4 14.49 37.64 2.02
CA SER A 4 15.89 37.45 2.40
C SER A 4 15.95 36.39 3.51
N THR A 5 16.50 35.22 3.21
CA THR A 5 16.60 34.11 4.16
C THR A 5 18.05 33.77 4.49
N CYS A 6 18.28 33.21 5.68
CA CYS A 6 19.53 32.54 6.03
C CYS A 6 19.57 31.13 5.38
N SER A 7 20.72 30.43 5.50
CA SER A 7 20.83 29.03 5.09
C SER A 7 20.33 28.08 6.18
N GLY A 8 19.62 27.02 5.79
CA GLY A 8 19.25 25.90 6.67
C GLY A 8 19.24 24.59 5.89
N SER A 9 19.34 23.47 6.59
CA SER A 9 19.28 22.12 6.01
C SER A 9 18.34 21.23 6.80
N ILE A 10 17.67 20.33 6.10
CA ILE A 10 16.79 19.30 6.67
C ILE A 10 17.06 17.99 5.93
N THR A 11 17.03 16.88 6.68
CA THR A 11 17.24 15.54 6.13
C THR A 11 15.94 14.76 6.23
N PHE A 12 15.50 14.20 5.11
CA PHE A 12 14.34 13.33 5.05
C PHE A 12 14.76 11.89 4.80
N HIS A 13 14.14 10.95 5.50
CA HIS A 13 14.14 9.54 5.09
C HIS A 13 12.92 9.30 4.21
N VAL A 14 13.17 8.94 2.95
CA VAL A 14 12.13 8.81 1.94
C VAL A 14 11.88 7.34 1.65
N VAL A 15 10.60 6.98 1.57
CA VAL A 15 10.15 5.63 1.23
C VAL A 15 9.66 5.57 -0.22
N ASN A 16 9.82 4.42 -0.88
CA ASN A 16 9.42 4.23 -2.27
C ASN A 16 7.89 4.26 -2.42
N ILE A 17 7.36 5.40 -2.84
CA ILE A 17 5.95 5.63 -3.16
C ILE A 17 5.64 5.51 -4.67
N ARG A 18 6.58 4.98 -5.45
CA ARG A 18 6.47 4.69 -6.90
C ARG A 18 6.43 5.90 -7.84
N THR A 19 6.24 7.11 -7.31
CA THR A 19 6.33 8.37 -8.06
C THR A 19 7.60 9.13 -7.70
N ASP A 20 8.09 9.94 -8.62
CA ASP A 20 9.21 10.86 -8.34
C ASP A 20 8.83 11.85 -7.22
N ILE A 21 9.84 12.31 -6.47
CA ILE A 21 9.66 13.24 -5.36
C ILE A 21 10.36 14.55 -5.65
N GLU A 22 9.65 15.64 -5.40
CA GLU A 22 10.17 17.00 -5.46
C GLU A 22 9.98 17.69 -4.11
N PHE A 23 10.97 18.49 -3.71
CA PHE A 23 10.87 19.33 -2.53
C PHE A 23 10.61 20.77 -2.95
N VAL A 24 9.52 21.34 -2.45
CA VAL A 24 9.11 22.72 -2.72
C VAL A 24 9.37 23.56 -1.49
N PHE A 25 10.20 24.59 -1.61
CA PHE A 25 10.38 25.58 -0.57
C PHE A 25 9.43 26.75 -0.81
N PHE A 26 8.56 27.03 0.15
CA PHE A 26 7.57 28.09 0.07
C PHE A 26 7.53 28.91 1.37
N THR A 27 7.00 30.12 1.26
CA THR A 27 6.74 31.05 2.38
C THR A 27 5.29 31.50 2.35
N GLY A 28 4.88 32.37 3.28
CA GLY A 28 3.49 32.82 3.41
C GLY A 28 2.65 31.87 4.25
N GLU A 29 1.33 32.00 4.16
CA GLU A 29 0.38 31.18 4.90
C GLU A 29 0.02 29.91 4.11
N PHE A 30 -0.43 28.86 4.80
CA PHE A 30 -0.83 27.60 4.16
C PHE A 30 -1.96 27.79 3.13
N ALA A 31 -2.86 28.75 3.35
CA ALA A 31 -3.96 29.06 2.44
C ALA A 31 -3.51 29.80 1.17
N THR A 32 -2.38 30.52 1.23
CA THR A 32 -1.83 31.31 0.13
C THR A 32 -0.31 31.18 0.10
N PRO A 33 0.20 29.98 -0.23
CA PRO A 33 1.63 29.72 -0.20
C PRO A 33 2.33 30.47 -1.34
N CYS A 34 3.54 30.93 -1.08
CA CYS A 34 4.39 31.57 -2.06
C CYS A 34 5.64 30.72 -2.31
N ILE A 35 5.64 29.99 -3.42
CA ILE A 35 6.73 29.11 -3.84
C ILE A 35 7.97 29.97 -4.15
N LEU A 36 9.10 29.63 -3.55
CA LEU A 36 10.38 30.29 -3.76
C LEU A 36 11.29 29.48 -4.69
N THR A 37 11.37 28.17 -4.49
CA THR A 37 12.15 27.26 -5.34
C THR A 37 11.66 25.82 -5.22
N THR A 38 11.98 25.01 -6.21
CA THR A 38 11.69 23.57 -6.28
C THR A 38 12.96 22.83 -6.67
N THR A 39 13.21 21.66 -6.07
CA THR A 39 14.33 20.80 -6.44
C THR A 39 14.08 20.11 -7.79
N SER A 40 15.11 19.53 -8.41
CA SER A 40 14.89 18.53 -9.46
C SER A 40 14.17 17.29 -8.89
N PRO A 41 13.32 16.62 -9.69
CA PRO A 41 12.70 15.37 -9.27
C PRO A 41 13.75 14.31 -8.90
N LEU A 42 13.48 13.60 -7.79
CA LEU A 42 14.25 12.47 -7.31
C LEU A 42 13.48 11.18 -7.58
N SER A 43 14.02 10.34 -8.46
CA SER A 43 13.44 9.04 -8.81
C SER A 43 13.96 7.90 -7.94
N PHE A 44 13.11 6.89 -7.72
CA PHE A 44 13.54 5.62 -7.13
C PHE A 44 14.20 4.72 -8.19
N ALA A 45 15.25 4.00 -7.81
CA ALA A 45 15.97 3.10 -8.73
C ALA A 45 15.08 1.99 -9.30
N ASN A 46 14.10 1.51 -8.53
CA ASN A 46 13.08 0.56 -8.99
C ASN A 46 11.72 0.90 -8.35
N PRO A 47 10.93 1.80 -8.96
CA PRO A 47 9.60 2.18 -8.45
C PRO A 47 8.61 1.01 -8.39
N ASN A 48 8.80 0.02 -9.27
CA ASN A 48 7.87 -1.10 -9.43
C ASN A 48 8.14 -2.27 -8.47
N MET A 49 9.23 -2.21 -7.68
CA MET A 49 9.61 -3.32 -6.82
C MET A 49 8.48 -3.71 -5.85
N PRO A 50 8.37 -5.02 -5.51
CA PRO A 50 7.48 -5.46 -4.46
C PRO A 50 7.93 -4.86 -3.13
N LEU A 51 6.98 -4.33 -2.36
CA LEU A 51 7.23 -3.66 -1.09
C LEU A 51 6.19 -4.11 -0.06
N TYR A 52 6.56 -3.99 1.22
CA TYR A 52 5.64 -4.07 2.36
C TYR A 52 4.79 -5.34 2.39
N GLY A 53 5.42 -6.52 2.30
CA GLY A 53 4.72 -7.79 2.52
C GLY A 53 4.19 -7.91 3.95
N HIS A 54 2.88 -8.14 4.06
CA HIS A 54 2.09 -8.34 5.27
C HIS A 54 1.50 -9.75 5.30
N LEU A 55 1.60 -10.42 6.46
CA LEU A 55 1.02 -11.73 6.69
C LEU A 55 -0.28 -11.60 7.49
N SER A 56 -1.24 -12.45 7.16
CA SER A 56 -2.50 -12.56 7.87
C SER A 56 -2.97 -14.01 7.87
N SER A 57 -3.57 -14.44 8.99
CA SER A 57 -4.18 -15.77 9.02
C SER A 57 -5.41 -15.82 8.12
N VAL A 58 -5.64 -16.96 7.48
CA VAL A 58 -6.86 -17.20 6.69
C VAL A 58 -7.97 -17.73 7.60
N ASP A 59 -7.60 -18.60 8.52
CA ASP A 59 -8.48 -19.24 9.50
C ASP A 59 -7.67 -19.61 10.76
N SER A 60 -8.26 -20.37 11.68
CA SER A 60 -7.60 -20.84 12.90
C SER A 60 -6.92 -22.21 12.74
N SER A 61 -6.75 -22.73 11.52
CA SER A 61 -6.17 -24.05 11.31
C SER A 61 -4.64 -24.07 11.34
N GLU A 62 -4.01 -22.90 11.21
CA GLU A 62 -2.55 -22.74 11.11
C GLU A 62 -1.89 -23.47 9.92
N THR A 63 -2.71 -24.01 9.01
CA THR A 63 -2.24 -24.71 7.80
C THR A 63 -2.14 -23.80 6.58
N SER A 64 -2.60 -22.55 6.70
CA SER A 64 -2.53 -21.56 5.63
C SER A 64 -2.31 -20.14 6.15
N MET A 65 -1.58 -19.34 5.36
CA MET A 65 -1.37 -17.93 5.62
C MET A 65 -1.46 -17.12 4.34
N ARG A 66 -2.12 -15.97 4.43
CA ARG A 66 -2.25 -15.02 3.34
C ARG A 66 -1.12 -14.01 3.41
N LEU A 67 -0.36 -13.90 2.31
CA LEU A 67 0.63 -12.86 2.09
C LEU A 67 0.05 -11.81 1.14
N THR A 68 0.08 -10.55 1.57
CA THR A 68 -0.34 -9.39 0.78
C THR A 68 0.81 -8.40 0.67
N TRP A 69 1.08 -7.88 -0.53
CA TRP A 69 2.12 -6.87 -0.77
C TRP A 69 1.71 -5.93 -1.89
N VAL A 70 2.45 -4.83 -2.04
CA VAL A 70 2.20 -3.85 -3.11
C VAL A 70 3.37 -3.82 -4.09
N SER A 71 3.08 -3.68 -5.38
CA SER A 71 4.08 -3.45 -6.44
C SER A 71 3.59 -2.41 -7.45
N GLY A 72 4.45 -1.99 -8.38
CA GLY A 72 4.06 -1.14 -9.52
C GLY A 72 3.77 -1.94 -10.79
N ASP A 73 3.67 -3.26 -10.70
CA ASP A 73 3.45 -4.18 -11.82
C ASP A 73 2.08 -4.86 -11.68
N ASP A 74 1.27 -4.81 -12.74
CA ASP A 74 -0.08 -5.39 -12.77
C ASP A 74 -0.07 -6.90 -13.05
N ALA A 75 1.08 -7.44 -13.47
CA ALA A 75 1.22 -8.85 -13.76
C ALA A 75 1.14 -9.68 -12.46
N PRO A 76 0.52 -10.88 -12.51
CA PRO A 76 0.62 -11.84 -11.42
C PRO A 76 2.07 -12.12 -11.05
N GLN A 77 2.32 -12.17 -9.74
CA GLN A 77 3.62 -12.41 -9.14
C GLN A 77 3.60 -13.73 -8.38
N GLN A 78 4.76 -14.22 -7.94
CA GLN A 78 4.83 -15.49 -7.22
C GLN A 78 5.25 -15.24 -5.77
N VAL A 79 4.75 -16.11 -4.89
CA VAL A 79 5.31 -16.35 -3.57
C VAL A 79 5.94 -17.73 -3.58
N GLN A 80 7.21 -17.81 -3.22
CA GLN A 80 7.91 -19.06 -2.99
C GLN A 80 8.10 -19.26 -1.50
N TYR A 81 7.74 -20.43 -0.98
CA TYR A 81 7.80 -20.74 0.44
C TYR A 81 8.01 -22.22 0.68
N GLY A 82 8.60 -22.57 1.82
CA GLY A 82 8.95 -23.96 2.12
C GLY A 82 9.86 -24.59 1.06
N ASP A 83 10.02 -25.91 1.10
CA ASP A 83 10.89 -26.67 0.21
C ASP A 83 10.36 -26.73 -1.24
N GLY A 84 10.34 -25.58 -1.94
CA GLY A 84 10.00 -25.46 -3.35
C GLY A 84 8.52 -25.24 -3.67
N MET A 85 7.68 -24.91 -2.68
CA MET A 85 6.29 -24.56 -2.95
C MET A 85 6.19 -23.15 -3.54
N SER A 86 5.23 -22.96 -4.44
CA SER A 86 4.96 -21.66 -5.07
C SER A 86 3.47 -21.43 -5.21
N GLN A 87 3.05 -20.18 -5.00
CA GLN A 87 1.68 -19.72 -5.21
C GLN A 87 1.69 -18.44 -6.03
N THR A 88 0.80 -18.38 -7.02
CA THR A 88 0.63 -17.19 -7.87
C THR A 88 -0.33 -16.22 -7.21
N SER A 89 0.01 -14.93 -7.26
CA SER A 89 -0.82 -13.89 -6.66
C SER A 89 -2.03 -13.53 -7.52
N VAL A 90 -3.12 -13.21 -6.82
CA VAL A 90 -4.25 -12.47 -7.36
C VAL A 90 -3.90 -10.98 -7.25
N VAL A 91 -4.18 -10.23 -8.32
CA VAL A 91 -3.85 -8.80 -8.39
C VAL A 91 -5.13 -7.99 -8.30
N THR A 92 -5.09 -6.95 -7.47
CA THR A 92 -6.15 -5.97 -7.29
C THR A 92 -5.56 -4.57 -7.26
N THR A 93 -6.38 -3.56 -7.51
CA THR A 93 -6.00 -2.15 -7.39
C THR A 93 -7.24 -1.32 -7.08
N PHE A 94 -7.04 -0.06 -6.75
CA PHE A 94 -8.09 0.93 -6.63
C PHE A 94 -7.80 2.05 -7.62
N THR A 95 -8.85 2.53 -8.27
CA THR A 95 -8.82 3.72 -9.10
C THR A 95 -9.38 4.91 -8.33
N GLN A 96 -9.08 6.12 -8.79
CA GLN A 96 -9.69 7.33 -8.21
C GLN A 96 -11.22 7.27 -8.28
N ALA A 97 -11.76 6.64 -9.32
CA ALA A 97 -13.20 6.47 -9.50
C ALA A 97 -13.82 5.56 -8.41
N ASP A 98 -13.08 4.58 -7.90
CA ASP A 98 -13.57 3.71 -6.80
C ASP A 98 -13.72 4.48 -5.48
N MET A 99 -13.05 5.63 -5.33
CA MET A 99 -13.16 6.50 -4.16
C MET A 99 -14.32 7.48 -4.25
N CYS A 100 -14.94 7.61 -5.42
CA CYS A 100 -16.16 8.38 -5.60
C CYS A 100 -17.30 7.64 -4.91
N SER A 101 -17.98 8.30 -3.97
CA SER A 101 -19.26 7.79 -3.49
C SER A 101 -20.26 7.85 -4.66
N GLU A 102 -20.64 6.69 -5.20
CA GLU A 102 -21.75 6.59 -6.15
C GLU A 102 -23.05 7.01 -5.45
N PHE A 103 -23.33 8.31 -5.44
CA PHE A 103 -24.45 8.88 -4.70
C PHE A 103 -25.82 8.62 -5.34
N LEU A 104 -25.93 7.90 -6.46
CA LEU A 104 -27.21 7.79 -7.17
C LEU A 104 -27.48 6.39 -7.75
N ARG A 105 -27.64 5.39 -6.88
CA ARG A 105 -28.58 4.29 -7.17
C ARG A 105 -29.77 4.42 -6.20
N PRO A 106 -31.02 4.51 -6.69
CA PRO A 106 -32.17 4.77 -5.85
C PRO A 106 -32.50 3.50 -5.05
N MET A 107 -31.92 3.38 -3.86
CA MET A 107 -32.41 2.57 -2.76
C MET A 107 -31.82 3.20 -1.50
N THR A 108 -32.71 3.84 -0.74
CA THR A 108 -32.46 4.67 0.43
C THR A 108 -31.26 4.24 1.29
N VAL A 109 -30.19 5.04 1.28
CA VAL A 109 -29.10 4.97 2.26
C VAL A 109 -29.09 6.30 3.02
N TYR A 110 -29.22 6.25 4.34
CA TYR A 110 -28.99 7.41 5.20
C TYR A 110 -27.48 7.69 5.21
N VAL A 111 -27.07 8.77 4.56
CA VAL A 111 -25.69 9.28 4.62
C VAL A 111 -25.66 10.52 5.50
N PHE A 112 -24.68 10.61 6.38
CA PHE A 112 -24.35 11.84 7.10
C PHE A 112 -23.74 12.85 6.10
N ALA A 113 -24.58 13.54 5.35
CA ALA A 113 -24.15 14.60 4.46
C ALA A 113 -23.82 15.87 5.25
N SER A 114 -22.66 16.46 5.00
CA SER A 114 -22.34 17.79 5.51
C SER A 114 -23.16 18.83 4.74
N LEU A 115 -24.06 19.52 5.43
CA LEU A 115 -24.81 20.64 4.87
C LEU A 115 -23.92 21.88 4.90
N ASP A 116 -23.89 22.65 3.81
CA ASP A 116 -23.24 23.95 3.87
C ASP A 116 -24.04 24.92 4.78
N LYS A 117 -23.45 26.07 5.15
CA LYS A 117 -24.11 27.09 5.99
C LYS A 117 -25.42 27.65 5.41
N ARG A 118 -25.77 27.30 4.17
CA ARG A 118 -26.99 27.68 3.46
C ARG A 118 -27.94 26.51 3.24
N ASN A 119 -27.71 25.38 3.93
CA ASN A 119 -28.52 24.17 3.85
C ASN A 119 -28.55 23.53 2.45
N ASN A 120 -27.54 23.81 1.62
CA ASN A 120 -27.38 23.20 0.32
C ASN A 120 -26.61 21.88 0.45
N PHE A 121 -27.07 20.86 -0.28
CA PHE A 121 -26.38 19.60 -0.43
C PHE A 121 -25.13 19.82 -1.28
N ARG A 122 -23.98 19.90 -0.63
CA ARG A 122 -22.68 19.99 -1.31
C ARG A 122 -22.04 18.62 -1.28
N SER A 123 -22.21 17.85 -2.36
CA SER A 123 -21.34 16.69 -2.62
C SER A 123 -19.96 17.22 -2.98
N THR A 124 -19.18 17.62 -1.98
CA THR A 124 -17.74 17.78 -2.16
C THR A 124 -17.16 16.37 -2.25
N SER A 125 -16.56 16.03 -3.38
CA SER A 125 -15.74 14.83 -3.53
C SER A 125 -14.84 14.70 -2.30
N SER A 126 -14.77 13.51 -1.71
CA SER A 126 -13.84 13.32 -0.60
C SER A 126 -12.41 13.63 -1.08
N PRO A 127 -11.50 14.07 -0.19
CA PRO A 127 -10.07 14.15 -0.48
C PRO A 127 -9.52 13.00 -1.32
N ALA A 128 -9.91 11.77 -1.00
CA ALA A 128 -9.48 10.54 -1.67
C ALA A 128 -9.98 10.44 -3.13
N ALA A 129 -11.06 11.14 -3.48
CA ALA A 129 -11.58 11.21 -4.85
C ALA A 129 -11.10 12.47 -5.62
N ASP A 130 -10.29 13.33 -5.00
CA ASP A 130 -9.86 14.62 -5.56
C ASP A 130 -8.36 14.85 -5.32
N PHE A 131 -7.96 15.99 -4.75
CA PHE A 131 -6.58 16.46 -4.67
C PHE A 131 -5.63 15.63 -3.79
N TRP A 132 -6.15 14.69 -2.99
CA TRP A 132 -5.35 13.76 -2.18
C TRP A 132 -5.31 12.33 -2.74
N TRP A 133 -5.85 12.10 -3.94
CA TRP A 133 -5.68 10.82 -4.61
C TRP A 133 -4.21 10.59 -5.00
N HIS A 134 -3.69 9.42 -4.64
CA HIS A 134 -2.42 8.90 -5.12
C HIS A 134 -2.63 7.47 -5.60
N ASP A 135 -2.04 7.14 -6.75
CA ASP A 135 -2.10 5.78 -7.29
C ASP A 135 -1.42 4.80 -6.32
N PRO A 136 -2.16 3.79 -5.79
CA PRO A 136 -1.60 2.83 -4.84
C PRO A 136 -0.67 1.79 -5.51
N GLY A 137 -0.62 1.74 -6.84
CA GLY A 137 -0.05 0.65 -7.61
C GLY A 137 -0.97 -0.57 -7.58
N PHE A 138 -0.36 -1.75 -7.48
CA PHE A 138 -1.07 -3.04 -7.50
C PHE A 138 -0.86 -3.80 -6.19
N ILE A 139 -1.97 -4.29 -5.64
CA ILE A 139 -2.02 -5.10 -4.44
C ILE A 139 -2.07 -6.56 -4.88
N HIS A 140 -1.04 -7.31 -4.51
CA HIS A 140 -0.93 -8.73 -4.77
C HIS A 140 -1.28 -9.50 -3.51
N THR A 141 -2.08 -10.56 -3.66
CA THR A 141 -2.42 -11.46 -2.57
C THR A 141 -2.22 -12.90 -2.99
N ALA A 142 -1.53 -13.69 -2.19
CA ALA A 142 -1.40 -15.13 -2.36
C ALA A 142 -1.63 -15.84 -1.02
N VAL A 143 -2.21 -17.04 -1.08
CA VAL A 143 -2.43 -17.88 0.10
C VAL A 143 -1.44 -19.03 0.06
N MET A 144 -0.50 -19.02 1.00
CA MET A 144 0.40 -20.13 1.26
C MET A 144 -0.38 -21.22 1.98
N THR A 145 -0.42 -22.43 1.43
CA THR A 145 -1.15 -23.59 1.97
C THR A 145 -0.22 -24.74 2.26
N GLY A 146 -0.66 -25.69 3.08
CA GLY A 146 0.13 -26.87 3.45
C GLY A 146 1.21 -26.55 4.47
N LEU A 147 1.01 -25.47 5.23
CA LEU A 147 1.89 -25.10 6.33
C LEU A 147 1.68 -26.06 7.49
N GLN A 148 2.73 -26.27 8.27
CA GLN A 148 2.65 -27.03 9.51
C GLN A 148 2.50 -26.07 10.69
N PRO A 149 1.57 -26.32 11.61
CA PRO A 149 1.47 -25.59 12.87
C PRO A 149 2.81 -25.57 13.62
N SER A 150 3.02 -24.54 14.43
CA SER A 150 4.21 -24.41 15.30
C SER A 150 5.56 -24.55 14.55
N SER A 151 5.60 -24.13 13.28
CA SER A 151 6.76 -24.28 12.40
C SER A 151 7.20 -22.94 11.82
N ILE A 152 8.48 -22.88 11.43
CA ILE A 152 9.09 -21.71 10.79
C ILE A 152 9.21 -21.95 9.29
N PHE A 153 8.73 -21.01 8.48
CA PHE A 153 8.86 -21.04 7.03
C PHE A 153 9.61 -19.80 6.54
N SER A 154 10.59 -19.99 5.67
CA SER A 154 11.11 -18.89 4.86
C SER A 154 10.22 -18.71 3.64
N TYR A 155 9.95 -17.46 3.27
CA TYR A 155 9.21 -17.13 2.07
C TYR A 155 9.85 -15.96 1.34
N SER A 156 9.61 -15.89 0.04
CA SER A 156 9.97 -14.77 -0.82
C SER A 156 8.85 -14.48 -1.80
N TYR A 157 8.74 -13.24 -2.23
CA TYR A 157 7.71 -12.81 -3.16
C TYR A 157 8.23 -11.77 -4.14
N GLY A 158 7.64 -11.76 -5.33
CA GLY A 158 7.98 -10.82 -6.39
C GLY A 158 7.78 -11.40 -7.78
N ARG A 159 8.36 -10.72 -8.78
CA ARG A 159 8.32 -11.15 -10.17
C ARG A 159 9.51 -12.05 -10.50
N TYR A 160 9.22 -13.28 -10.90
CA TYR A 160 10.22 -14.26 -11.33
C TYR A 160 10.14 -14.41 -12.85
N SER A 161 11.30 -14.60 -13.49
CA SER A 161 11.34 -14.97 -14.90
C SER A 161 10.91 -16.44 -15.07
N PRO A 162 10.51 -16.84 -16.30
CA PRO A 162 10.18 -18.24 -16.60
C PRO A 162 11.33 -19.23 -16.31
N CYS A 163 12.57 -18.75 -16.22
CA CYS A 163 13.75 -19.57 -15.91
C CYS A 163 14.11 -19.52 -14.41
N GLY A 164 13.24 -19.01 -13.54
CA GLY A 164 13.50 -18.84 -12.10
C GLY A 164 14.53 -17.76 -11.77
N SER A 165 15.02 -17.04 -12.79
CA SER A 165 15.91 -15.89 -12.58
C SER A 165 15.10 -14.67 -12.18
N LEU A 166 15.74 -13.83 -11.39
CA LEU A 166 15.08 -12.79 -10.65
C LEU A 166 14.91 -11.53 -11.49
N LEU A 167 13.66 -11.15 -11.77
CA LEU A 167 13.38 -9.85 -12.40
C LEU A 167 13.36 -8.73 -11.35
N MET A 168 13.05 -9.06 -10.09
CA MET A 168 13.06 -8.16 -8.93
C MET A 168 13.54 -8.89 -7.69
N HIS A 169 14.50 -8.32 -6.95
CA HIS A 169 15.10 -8.90 -5.73
C HIS A 169 14.02 -9.47 -4.79
N PRO A 170 14.12 -10.74 -4.35
CA PRO A 170 13.05 -11.38 -3.62
C PRO A 170 13.19 -10.91 -2.18
N ILE A 171 12.09 -10.47 -1.56
CA ILE A 171 12.17 -10.14 -0.15
C ILE A 171 12.04 -11.45 0.64
N ILE A 172 13.17 -12.01 1.04
CA ILE A 172 13.21 -13.19 1.91
C ILE A 172 12.83 -12.76 3.33
N LYS A 173 11.79 -13.37 3.87
CA LYS A 173 11.32 -13.16 5.23
C LYS A 173 11.06 -14.50 5.92
N VAL A 174 11.04 -14.45 7.24
CA VAL A 174 10.71 -15.59 8.11
C VAL A 174 9.27 -15.45 8.58
N LEU A 175 8.50 -16.50 8.42
CA LEU A 175 7.16 -16.67 8.97
C LEU A 175 7.25 -17.60 10.18
N HIS A 176 6.77 -17.14 11.33
CA HIS A 176 6.57 -17.96 12.52
C HIS A 176 5.08 -18.20 12.70
N ILE A 177 4.69 -19.46 12.82
CA ILE A 177 3.30 -19.88 13.09
C ILE A 177 3.32 -20.43 14.51
N GLU A 178 2.58 -19.82 15.42
CA GLU A 178 2.45 -20.28 16.80
C GLU A 178 1.03 -20.79 17.03
N SER A 179 0.90 -21.94 17.69
CA SER A 179 -0.38 -22.46 18.13
C SER A 179 -0.88 -21.72 19.36
N ILE A 180 -2.06 -21.13 19.28
CA ILE A 180 -2.72 -20.52 20.44
C ILE A 180 -3.66 -21.56 21.05
N ASP A 181 -3.23 -22.21 22.13
CA ASP A 181 -4.08 -23.07 22.94
C ASP A 181 -5.08 -22.20 23.72
N LEU A 182 -6.36 -22.22 23.32
CA LEU A 182 -7.45 -21.51 24.00
C LEU A 182 -8.02 -22.26 25.22
N ASP A 183 -7.41 -23.38 25.63
CA ASP A 183 -7.95 -24.27 26.66
C ASP A 183 -7.52 -23.95 28.11
N ASN A 184 -6.89 -22.79 28.38
CA ASN A 184 -6.27 -22.50 29.69
C ASN A 184 -6.80 -21.24 30.40
N GLU A 185 -8.10 -20.94 30.32
CA GLU A 185 -8.66 -19.85 31.14
C GLU A 185 -10.14 -20.05 31.54
N PHE A 186 -10.51 -21.23 32.03
CA PHE A 186 -11.70 -21.40 32.88
C PHE A 186 -11.49 -22.56 33.88
N ASP A 187 -10.87 -22.26 35.02
CA ASP A 187 -11.04 -23.00 36.28
C ASP A 187 -11.00 -22.01 37.47
#